data_AF-A0A7C7TT70-F1
#
_entry.id   AF-A0A7C7TT70-F1
#
_cell.length_a   1.000
_cell.length_b   1.000
_cell.length_c   1.000
_cell.angle_alpha   90.00
_cell.angle_beta   90.00
_cell.angle_gamma   90.00
#
_symmetry.space_group_name_H-M   'P 1'
#
loop_
_entity.id
_entity.type
_entity.pdbx_description
1 polymer ?
#
loop_
_entity_poly.entity_id
_entity_poly.type
_entity_poly.pdbx_seq_one_letter_code
_entity_poly.pdbx_strand_id
1 'polypeptide(L)'
;MTTQTASKIAFLFPGQGSQAVGMGKDLYLNSIAAREVFDEIDDTLGRKLSTMMFEGPDEELRQTENTQPAIMATSVATWRAMEEATGVLQVPNATAGHSLGEYSALAVSGVLSVTDAVRLVLERGRLMQGACEERPGGMVALIGLDEVTAEEICRESGAQISTINTEQQIILAGDHRSLAMAIDIASARGAKKAIPLQVGGAFHSGLMSPAQNGLNTMINSLTFHDPLVPLVGNVTAKSLGTAEEVKEELRMQLTSCVQWNNIVKFMVNDGISNFYEIGHGRILSGMVKRIDREASVANIGDFDSVLRYASASAS
;
A
#
# COMPACT_ATOMS: atom_id res chain seq x y z
N MET A 1 33.86 -0.25 23.80
CA MET A 1 32.68 -1.12 23.75
C MET A 1 31.64 -0.37 22.94
N THR A 2 31.57 -0.63 21.63
CA THR A 2 30.49 -0.13 20.78
C THR A 2 29.23 -0.86 21.21
N THR A 3 28.34 -0.16 21.90
CA THR A 3 26.97 -0.63 22.11
C THR A 3 26.37 -0.91 20.74
N GLN A 4 26.17 -2.18 20.42
CA GLN A 4 25.44 -2.61 19.23
C GLN A 4 24.00 -2.14 19.43
N THR A 5 23.69 -0.93 18.97
CA THR A 5 22.31 -0.44 18.90
C THR A 5 21.52 -1.45 18.09
N ALA A 6 20.43 -1.98 18.66
CA ALA A 6 19.52 -2.86 17.93
C ALA A 6 19.17 -2.21 16.59
N SER A 7 19.27 -2.97 15.50
CA SER A 7 19.06 -2.42 14.16
C SER A 7 17.61 -1.95 14.02
N LYS A 8 17.39 -0.71 13.59
CA LYS A 8 16.04 -0.17 13.39
C LYS A 8 15.33 -0.94 12.28
N ILE A 9 14.04 -1.24 12.49
CA ILE A 9 13.19 -1.99 11.56
C ILE A 9 12.01 -1.13 11.09
N ALA A 10 11.55 -1.36 9.86
CA ALA A 10 10.28 -0.82 9.36
C ALA A 10 9.35 -1.93 8.87
N PHE A 11 8.04 -1.74 9.10
CA PHE A 11 7.00 -2.56 8.49
C PHE A 11 6.42 -1.83 7.29
N LEU A 12 6.37 -2.55 6.17
CA LEU A 12 5.89 -2.05 4.89
C LEU A 12 4.64 -2.83 4.48
N PHE A 13 3.59 -2.12 4.10
CA PHE A 13 2.31 -2.74 3.77
C PHE A 13 2.01 -2.63 2.27
N PRO A 14 1.78 -3.74 1.57
CA PRO A 14 1.56 -3.75 0.13
C PRO A 14 0.23 -3.09 -0.26
N GLY A 15 0.21 -2.56 -1.48
CA GLY A 15 -0.98 -2.03 -2.13
C GLY A 15 -1.53 -2.96 -3.22
N GLN A 16 -2.45 -2.42 -4.03
CA GLN A 16 -3.05 -3.12 -5.18
C GLN A 16 -1.99 -3.70 -6.14
N GLY A 17 -2.29 -4.86 -6.70
CA GLY A 17 -1.35 -5.68 -7.49
C GLY A 17 -0.74 -6.83 -6.68
N SER A 18 -0.87 -6.79 -5.35
CA SER A 18 -0.37 -7.82 -4.44
C SER A 18 -1.43 -8.86 -4.05
N GLN A 19 -2.65 -8.77 -4.59
CA GLN A 19 -3.70 -9.76 -4.36
C GLN A 19 -3.51 -11.00 -5.24
N ALA A 20 -3.86 -12.16 -4.71
CA ALA A 20 -3.97 -13.41 -5.46
C ALA A 20 -4.98 -14.35 -4.78
N VAL A 21 -5.65 -15.18 -5.58
CA VAL A 21 -6.48 -16.27 -5.04
C VAL A 21 -5.61 -17.21 -4.19
N GLY A 22 -6.09 -17.55 -3.00
CA GLY A 22 -5.39 -18.34 -1.99
C GLY A 22 -4.64 -17.52 -0.95
N MET A 23 -4.53 -16.20 -1.10
CA MET A 23 -3.83 -15.36 -0.12
C MET A 23 -4.48 -15.43 1.26
N GLY A 24 -3.66 -15.54 2.31
CA GLY A 24 -4.12 -15.58 3.70
C GLY A 24 -4.80 -16.89 4.14
N LYS A 25 -5.03 -17.85 3.24
CA LYS A 25 -5.72 -19.11 3.57
C LYS A 25 -4.94 -19.94 4.60
N ASP A 26 -3.63 -20.03 4.42
CA ASP A 26 -2.75 -20.75 5.33
C ASP A 26 -2.64 -20.04 6.70
N LEU A 27 -2.61 -18.71 6.73
CA LEU A 27 -2.70 -17.92 7.96
C LEU A 27 -4.02 -18.22 8.70
N TYR A 28 -5.16 -18.16 8.01
CA TYR A 28 -6.48 -18.47 8.56
C TYR A 28 -6.55 -19.87 9.19
N LEU A 29 -5.90 -20.85 8.54
CA LEU A 29 -5.91 -22.24 9.00
C LEU A 29 -5.00 -22.48 10.21
N ASN A 30 -3.87 -21.78 10.32
CA ASN A 30 -2.82 -22.13 11.27
C ASN A 30 -2.61 -21.12 12.42
N SER A 31 -3.18 -19.91 12.33
CA SER A 31 -3.10 -18.87 13.37
C SER A 31 -4.50 -18.52 13.88
N ILE A 32 -4.71 -18.55 15.20
CA ILE A 32 -5.99 -18.17 15.80
C ILE A 32 -6.19 -16.67 15.64
N ALA A 33 -5.14 -15.90 15.92
CA ALA A 33 -5.18 -14.44 15.81
C ALA A 33 -5.43 -13.95 14.37
N ALA A 34 -4.85 -14.61 13.36
CA ALA A 34 -5.15 -14.31 11.95
C ALA A 34 -6.60 -14.64 11.60
N ARG A 35 -7.11 -15.79 12.06
CA ARG A 35 -8.49 -16.21 11.82
C ARG A 35 -9.50 -15.18 12.33
N GLU A 36 -9.29 -14.70 13.55
CA GLU A 36 -10.13 -13.68 14.17
C GLU A 36 -10.19 -12.39 13.35
N VAL A 37 -9.06 -11.96 12.74
CA VAL A 37 -9.05 -10.79 11.84
C VAL A 37 -9.93 -11.00 10.61
N PHE A 38 -9.82 -12.16 9.96
CA PHE A 38 -10.65 -12.46 8.79
C PHE A 38 -12.13 -12.54 9.15
N ASP A 39 -12.46 -13.16 10.28
CA ASP A 39 -13.84 -13.25 10.76
C ASP A 39 -14.41 -11.87 11.13
N GLU A 40 -13.64 -11.02 11.82
CA GLU A 40 -14.02 -9.63 12.15
C GLU A 40 -14.29 -8.80 10.89
N ILE A 41 -13.44 -8.94 9.87
CA ILE A 41 -13.58 -8.24 8.60
C ILE A 41 -14.82 -8.73 7.85
N ASP A 42 -15.01 -10.04 7.75
CA ASP A 42 -16.20 -10.61 7.10
C ASP A 42 -17.50 -10.13 7.77
N ASP A 43 -17.54 -10.13 9.10
CA ASP A 43 -18.69 -9.65 9.87
C ASP A 43 -18.92 -8.15 9.66
N THR A 44 -17.86 -7.35 9.60
CA THR A 44 -17.92 -5.91 9.32
C THR A 44 -18.46 -5.63 7.91
N LEU A 45 -18.08 -6.46 6.93
CA LEU A 45 -18.54 -6.34 5.55
C LEU A 45 -19.93 -6.94 5.33
N GLY A 46 -20.45 -7.74 6.28
CA GLY A 46 -21.70 -8.48 6.14
C GLY A 46 -21.64 -9.58 5.06
N ARG A 47 -20.44 -9.99 4.64
CA ARG A 47 -20.22 -11.04 3.62
C ARG A 47 -18.86 -11.71 3.82
N LYS A 48 -18.73 -12.95 3.33
CA LYS A 48 -17.50 -13.74 3.39
C LYS A 48 -16.50 -13.34 2.31
N LEU A 49 -15.82 -12.20 2.51
CA LEU A 49 -14.69 -11.79 1.67
C LEU A 49 -13.58 -12.83 1.72
N SER A 50 -13.33 -13.43 2.90
CA SER A 50 -12.34 -14.50 3.09
C SER A 50 -12.52 -15.68 2.11
N THR A 51 -13.76 -16.12 1.87
CA THR A 51 -14.04 -17.21 0.92
C THR A 51 -13.60 -16.84 -0.50
N MET A 52 -13.94 -15.63 -0.96
CA MET A 52 -13.48 -15.12 -2.26
C MET A 52 -11.95 -15.02 -2.33
N MET A 53 -11.31 -14.57 -1.26
CA MET A 53 -9.84 -14.50 -1.20
C MET A 53 -9.21 -15.88 -1.34
N PHE A 54 -9.78 -16.90 -0.71
CA PHE A 54 -9.20 -18.24 -0.65
C PHE A 54 -9.50 -19.09 -1.88
N GLU A 55 -10.65 -18.85 -2.54
CA GLU A 55 -11.21 -19.74 -3.56
C GLU A 55 -11.42 -19.04 -4.91
N GLY A 56 -11.46 -17.71 -4.94
CA GLY A 56 -11.72 -16.91 -6.14
C GLY A 56 -13.22 -16.74 -6.44
N PRO A 57 -13.57 -16.36 -7.69
CA PRO A 57 -12.69 -16.26 -8.85
C PRO A 57 -11.75 -15.04 -8.83
N ASP A 58 -10.60 -15.15 -9.51
CA ASP A 58 -9.58 -14.09 -9.58
C ASP A 58 -10.13 -12.78 -10.16
N GLU A 59 -11.02 -12.86 -11.13
CA GLU A 59 -11.64 -11.68 -11.76
C GLU A 59 -12.46 -10.86 -10.76
N GLU A 60 -13.22 -11.52 -9.88
CA GLU A 60 -14.01 -10.84 -8.85
C GLU A 60 -13.09 -10.26 -7.76
N LEU A 61 -12.05 -11.00 -7.36
CA LEU A 61 -11.05 -10.51 -6.41
C LEU A 61 -10.31 -9.27 -6.93
N ARG A 62 -10.12 -9.14 -8.26
CA ARG A 62 -9.47 -8.00 -8.92
C ARG A 62 -10.34 -6.74 -9.00
N GLN A 63 -11.64 -6.81 -8.69
CA GLN A 63 -12.46 -5.61 -8.57
C GLN A 63 -11.98 -4.77 -7.39
N THR A 64 -11.85 -3.45 -7.59
CA THR A 64 -11.22 -2.54 -6.62
C THR A 64 -11.86 -2.61 -5.23
N GLU A 65 -13.19 -2.74 -5.16
CA GLU A 65 -13.95 -2.87 -3.91
C GLU A 65 -13.67 -4.16 -3.13
N ASN A 66 -13.19 -5.22 -3.80
CA ASN A 66 -12.80 -6.49 -3.20
C ASN A 66 -11.29 -6.51 -2.91
N THR A 67 -10.49 -6.11 -3.89
CA THR A 67 -9.02 -6.10 -3.80
C THR A 67 -8.54 -5.31 -2.58
N GLN A 68 -9.13 -4.13 -2.35
CA GLN A 68 -8.68 -3.24 -1.29
C GLN A 68 -8.83 -3.83 0.13
N PRO A 69 -10.04 -4.21 0.58
CA PRO A 69 -10.20 -4.83 1.89
C PRO A 69 -9.46 -6.18 1.99
N ALA A 70 -9.33 -6.92 0.89
CA ALA A 70 -8.68 -8.23 0.90
C ALA A 70 -7.16 -8.16 1.17
N ILE A 71 -6.47 -7.18 0.55
CA ILE A 71 -5.04 -6.93 0.83
C ILE A 71 -4.85 -6.45 2.26
N MET A 72 -5.71 -5.53 2.73
CA MET A 72 -5.66 -5.06 4.12
C MET A 72 -5.87 -6.21 5.11
N ALA A 73 -6.87 -7.06 4.89
CA ALA A 73 -7.17 -8.22 5.72
C ALA A 73 -5.95 -9.13 5.84
N THR A 74 -5.30 -9.44 4.71
CA THR A 74 -4.11 -10.30 4.71
C THR A 74 -2.95 -9.67 5.48
N SER A 75 -2.70 -8.37 5.29
CA SER A 75 -1.65 -7.64 5.99
C SER A 75 -1.85 -7.60 7.51
N VAL A 76 -3.07 -7.26 7.95
CA VAL A 76 -3.40 -7.19 9.39
C VAL A 76 -3.40 -8.59 10.01
N ALA A 77 -3.94 -9.60 9.32
CA ALA A 77 -3.92 -10.98 9.78
C ALA A 77 -2.48 -11.52 9.93
N THR A 78 -1.60 -11.17 8.99
CA THR A 78 -0.17 -11.52 9.09
C THR A 78 0.49 -10.87 10.31
N TRP A 79 0.24 -9.58 10.53
CA TRP A 79 0.76 -8.86 11.71
C TRP A 79 0.27 -9.48 13.02
N ARG A 80 -1.02 -9.84 13.12
CA ARG A 80 -1.58 -10.55 14.28
C ARG A 80 -0.98 -11.93 14.48
N ALA A 81 -0.74 -12.68 13.41
CA ALA A 81 -0.05 -13.97 13.48
C ALA A 81 1.40 -13.83 13.98
N MET A 82 2.09 -12.74 13.62
CA MET A 82 3.43 -12.44 14.16
C MET A 82 3.38 -12.21 15.68
N GLU A 83 2.40 -11.43 16.16
CA GLU A 83 2.20 -11.23 17.61
C GLU A 83 1.91 -12.55 18.33
N GLU A 84 1.04 -13.39 17.76
CA GLU A 84 0.71 -14.71 18.31
C GLU A 84 1.94 -15.63 18.36
N ALA A 85 2.70 -15.73 17.26
CA ALA A 85 3.84 -16.63 17.15
C ALA A 85 5.04 -16.20 18.02
N THR A 86 5.23 -14.90 18.23
CA THR A 86 6.31 -14.36 19.08
C THR A 86 5.92 -14.22 20.55
N GLY A 87 4.62 -14.15 20.84
CA GLY A 87 4.09 -13.85 22.17
C GLY A 87 4.32 -12.41 22.64
N VAL A 88 4.72 -11.49 21.74
CA VAL A 88 4.97 -10.07 22.06
C VAL A 88 4.33 -9.13 21.05
N LEU A 89 3.97 -7.93 21.49
CA LEU A 89 3.50 -6.87 20.62
C LEU A 89 4.61 -6.43 19.66
N GLN A 90 4.27 -6.27 18.38
CA GLN A 90 5.23 -5.86 17.37
C GLN A 90 5.31 -4.33 17.27
N VAL A 91 6.46 -3.75 17.62
CA VAL A 91 6.67 -2.30 17.66
C VAL A 91 7.82 -1.89 16.73
N PRO A 92 7.56 -1.65 15.43
CA PRO A 92 8.60 -1.20 14.50
C PRO A 92 9.01 0.25 14.74
N ASN A 93 10.17 0.65 14.21
CA ASN A 93 10.64 2.04 14.26
C ASN A 93 9.97 2.94 13.22
N ALA A 94 9.38 2.35 12.18
CA ALA A 94 8.49 3.04 11.25
C ALA A 94 7.51 2.07 10.60
N THR A 95 6.39 2.61 10.15
CA THR A 95 5.41 1.95 9.30
C THR A 95 5.18 2.81 8.07
N ALA A 96 5.02 2.16 6.93
CA ALA A 96 4.62 2.81 5.70
C ALA A 96 3.83 1.83 4.85
N GLY A 97 2.94 2.31 4.01
CA GLY A 97 2.22 1.43 3.10
C GLY A 97 2.06 2.06 1.73
N HIS A 98 2.02 1.23 0.69
CA HIS A 98 1.93 1.71 -0.68
C HIS A 98 0.47 1.91 -1.07
N SER A 99 0.04 3.16 -1.27
CA SER A 99 -1.34 3.52 -1.58
C SER A 99 -2.32 2.94 -0.55
N LEU A 100 -3.10 1.92 -0.93
CA LEU A 100 -3.95 1.14 -0.03
C LEU A 100 -3.21 0.63 1.22
N GLY A 101 -1.93 0.28 1.10
CA GLY A 101 -1.14 -0.20 2.22
C GLY A 101 -1.09 0.80 3.37
N GLU A 102 -1.23 2.11 3.11
CA GLU A 102 -1.27 3.14 4.15
C GLU A 102 -2.41 2.88 5.14
N TYR A 103 -3.55 2.35 4.68
CA TYR A 103 -4.69 2.00 5.53
C TYR A 103 -4.43 0.75 6.38
N SER A 104 -3.60 -0.18 5.89
CA SER A 104 -3.10 -1.28 6.73
C SER A 104 -2.16 -0.74 7.81
N ALA A 105 -1.32 0.23 7.45
CA ALA A 105 -0.45 0.91 8.38
C ALA A 105 -1.24 1.69 9.45
N LEU A 106 -2.36 2.33 9.10
CA LEU A 106 -3.25 3.00 10.08
C LEU A 106 -3.75 2.04 11.17
N ALA A 107 -4.13 0.82 10.78
CA ALA A 107 -4.61 -0.19 11.71
C ALA A 107 -3.47 -0.69 12.62
N VAL A 108 -2.31 -1.01 12.03
CA VAL A 108 -1.14 -1.50 12.77
C VAL A 108 -0.53 -0.41 13.67
N SER A 109 -0.60 0.86 13.27
CA SER A 109 -0.10 1.99 14.05
C SER A 109 -1.09 2.47 15.12
N GLY A 110 -2.25 1.82 15.25
CA GLY A 110 -3.28 2.16 16.24
C GLY A 110 -4.01 3.48 15.95
N VAL A 111 -3.84 4.07 14.76
CA VAL A 111 -4.54 5.30 14.36
C VAL A 111 -6.04 5.03 14.18
N LEU A 112 -6.37 3.87 13.62
CA LEU A 112 -7.73 3.36 13.49
C LEU A 112 -7.82 1.95 14.09
N SER A 113 -9.01 1.58 14.56
CA SER A 113 -9.32 0.18 14.82
C SER A 113 -9.32 -0.62 13.51
N VAL A 114 -9.15 -1.95 13.58
CA VAL A 114 -9.24 -2.82 12.39
C VAL A 114 -10.60 -2.67 11.71
N THR A 115 -11.68 -2.74 12.50
CA THR A 115 -13.05 -2.48 12.05
C THR A 115 -13.20 -1.12 11.33
N ASP A 116 -12.68 -0.03 11.87
CA ASP A 116 -12.85 1.30 11.24
C ASP A 116 -11.98 1.46 10.00
N ALA A 117 -10.75 0.92 10.03
CA ALA A 117 -9.88 0.92 8.88
C ALA A 117 -10.48 0.10 7.72
N VAL A 118 -11.09 -1.07 7.98
CA VAL A 118 -11.73 -1.83 6.89
C VAL A 118 -12.99 -1.15 6.35
N ARG A 119 -13.78 -0.48 7.20
CA ARG A 119 -14.90 0.35 6.75
C ARG A 119 -14.45 1.48 5.84
N LEU A 120 -13.36 2.16 6.22
CA LEU A 120 -12.76 3.23 5.43
C LEU A 120 -12.25 2.70 4.08
N VAL A 121 -11.58 1.55 4.10
CA VAL A 121 -11.04 0.91 2.89
C VAL A 121 -12.15 0.44 1.94
N LEU A 122 -13.24 -0.13 2.46
CA LEU A 122 -14.41 -0.50 1.66
C LEU A 122 -14.98 0.74 0.95
N GLU A 123 -15.22 1.80 1.71
CA GLU A 123 -15.80 3.04 1.17
C GLU A 123 -14.84 3.70 0.15
N ARG A 124 -13.53 3.69 0.42
CA ARG A 124 -12.51 4.12 -0.53
C ARG A 124 -12.59 3.33 -1.84
N GLY A 125 -12.66 2.01 -1.77
CA GLY A 125 -12.75 1.14 -2.95
C GLY A 125 -14.01 1.44 -3.78
N ARG A 126 -15.17 1.57 -3.12
CA ARG A 126 -16.45 1.90 -3.76
C ARG A 126 -16.43 3.28 -4.43
N LEU A 127 -15.91 4.30 -3.74
CA LEU A 127 -15.82 5.66 -4.26
C LEU A 127 -14.84 5.76 -5.44
N MET A 128 -13.69 5.09 -5.35
CA MET A 128 -12.72 5.03 -6.45
C MET A 128 -13.31 4.34 -7.67
N GLN A 129 -14.03 3.24 -7.49
CA GLN A 129 -14.73 2.54 -8.57
C GLN A 129 -15.74 3.48 -9.27
N GLY A 130 -16.57 4.18 -8.49
CA GLY A 130 -17.51 5.17 -9.05
C GLY A 130 -16.82 6.34 -9.78
N ALA A 131 -15.68 6.81 -9.27
CA ALA A 131 -14.88 7.83 -9.96
C ALA A 131 -14.29 7.33 -11.29
N CYS A 132 -13.91 6.06 -11.38
CA CYS A 132 -13.44 5.44 -12.62
C CYS A 132 -14.56 5.34 -13.66
N GLU A 133 -15.78 5.03 -13.23
CA GLU A 133 -16.97 4.97 -14.09
C GLU A 133 -17.39 6.36 -14.58
N GLU A 134 -17.34 7.38 -13.72
CA GLU A 134 -17.63 8.77 -14.10
C GLU A 134 -16.56 9.34 -15.04
N ARG A 135 -15.27 9.05 -14.77
CA ARG A 135 -14.13 9.61 -15.48
C ARG A 135 -13.17 8.50 -15.93
N PRO A 136 -13.46 7.85 -17.07
CA PRO A 136 -12.64 6.76 -17.58
C PRO A 136 -11.20 7.19 -17.84
N GLY A 137 -10.26 6.33 -17.47
CA GLY A 137 -8.83 6.53 -17.67
C GLY A 137 -8.06 5.28 -17.28
N GLY A 138 -6.74 5.39 -17.20
CA GLY A 138 -5.89 4.26 -16.84
C GLY A 138 -4.56 4.69 -16.26
N MET A 139 -3.61 3.76 -16.28
CA MET A 139 -2.25 3.99 -15.79
C MET A 139 -1.21 3.33 -16.70
N VAL A 140 -0.01 3.91 -16.77
CA VAL A 140 1.13 3.39 -17.54
C VAL A 140 2.38 3.43 -16.66
N ALA A 141 3.09 2.31 -16.57
CA ALA A 141 4.41 2.25 -15.94
C ALA A 141 5.50 2.63 -16.96
N LEU A 142 6.19 3.74 -16.71
CA LEU A 142 7.41 4.13 -17.39
C LEU A 142 8.63 3.53 -16.69
N ILE A 143 9.46 2.83 -17.46
CA ILE A 143 10.68 2.17 -16.97
C ILE A 143 11.89 2.81 -17.65
N GLY A 144 12.86 3.22 -16.83
CA GLY A 144 14.15 3.72 -17.30
C GLY A 144 14.21 5.22 -17.62
N LEU A 145 13.18 5.98 -17.25
CA LEU A 145 13.19 7.45 -17.26
C LEU A 145 13.13 7.97 -15.83
N ASP A 146 13.76 9.12 -15.61
CA ASP A 146 13.74 9.83 -14.34
C ASP A 146 12.48 10.70 -14.17
N GLU A 147 12.32 11.25 -12.97
CA GLU A 147 11.17 12.07 -12.59
C GLU A 147 11.05 13.34 -13.41
N VAL A 148 12.17 14.02 -13.67
CA VAL A 148 12.21 15.25 -14.48
C VAL A 148 11.69 14.98 -15.89
N THR A 149 12.16 13.90 -16.53
CA THR A 149 11.71 13.51 -17.86
C THR A 149 10.23 13.12 -17.85
N ALA A 150 9.77 12.41 -16.81
CA ALA A 150 8.37 12.04 -16.65
C ALA A 150 7.46 13.27 -16.47
N GLU A 151 7.89 14.29 -15.72
CA GLU A 151 7.15 15.55 -15.55
C GLU A 151 7.00 16.30 -16.87
N GLU A 152 8.05 16.34 -17.70
CA GLU A 152 7.97 16.93 -19.03
C GLU A 152 7.02 16.15 -19.95
N ILE A 153 7.06 14.81 -19.92
CA ILE A 153 6.09 13.96 -20.63
C ILE A 153 4.66 14.27 -20.19
N CYS A 154 4.41 14.40 -18.89
CA CYS A 154 3.11 14.79 -18.34
C CYS A 154 2.64 16.15 -18.85
N ARG A 155 3.53 17.15 -18.86
CA ARG A 155 3.23 18.51 -19.33
C ARG A 155 2.82 18.54 -20.80
N GLU A 156 3.44 17.71 -21.64
CA GLU A 156 3.15 17.63 -23.07
C GLU A 156 1.92 16.77 -23.39
N SER A 157 1.73 15.67 -22.65
CA SER A 157 0.66 14.70 -22.92
C SER A 157 -0.66 15.00 -22.23
N GLY A 158 -0.65 15.75 -21.11
CA GLY A 158 -1.80 15.93 -20.23
C GLY A 158 -1.97 14.84 -19.17
N ALA A 159 -1.12 13.80 -19.17
CA ALA A 159 -1.08 12.81 -18.10
C ALA A 159 -0.49 13.41 -16.80
N GLN A 160 -0.63 12.71 -15.68
CA GLN A 160 -0.08 13.11 -14.38
C GLN A 160 0.79 11.99 -13.80
N ILE A 161 1.85 12.36 -13.06
CA ILE A 161 2.59 11.39 -12.27
C ILE A 161 1.71 10.96 -11.10
N SER A 162 1.43 9.67 -11.07
CA SER A 162 0.57 9.02 -10.07
C SER A 162 1.39 8.37 -8.96
N THR A 163 2.55 7.82 -9.30
CA THR A 163 3.39 7.12 -8.33
C THR A 163 4.85 7.16 -8.75
N ILE A 164 5.74 7.46 -7.82
CA ILE A 164 7.19 7.35 -8.01
C ILE A 164 7.66 6.14 -7.20
N ASN A 165 7.68 4.98 -7.83
CA ASN A 165 8.03 3.70 -7.17
C ASN A 165 9.53 3.61 -6.88
N THR A 166 10.36 4.00 -7.85
CA THR A 166 11.82 4.07 -7.74
C THR A 166 12.31 5.19 -8.67
N GLU A 167 13.60 5.54 -8.61
CA GLU A 167 14.21 6.53 -9.53
C GLU A 167 14.00 6.24 -11.02
N GLN A 168 13.75 4.98 -11.41
CA GLN A 168 13.56 4.57 -12.80
C GLN A 168 12.24 3.82 -13.04
N GLN A 169 11.30 3.86 -12.10
CA GLN A 169 9.98 3.25 -12.25
C GLN A 169 8.94 4.27 -11.78
N ILE A 170 8.28 4.91 -12.74
CA ILE A 170 7.32 5.98 -12.51
C ILE A 170 6.01 5.59 -13.17
N ILE A 171 4.91 5.78 -12.47
CA ILE A 171 3.57 5.47 -12.98
C ILE A 171 2.89 6.77 -13.36
N LEU A 172 2.41 6.83 -14.59
CA LEU A 172 1.56 7.90 -15.08
C LEU A 172 0.10 7.47 -15.00
N ALA A 173 -0.80 8.41 -14.74
CA ALA A 173 -2.24 8.24 -14.80
C ALA A 173 -2.89 9.36 -15.60
N GLY A 174 -4.02 9.07 -16.25
CA GLY A 174 -4.76 10.06 -17.04
C GLY A 174 -5.83 9.40 -17.89
N ASP A 175 -6.52 10.21 -18.70
CA ASP A 175 -7.41 9.68 -19.72
C ASP A 175 -6.62 8.90 -20.79
N HIS A 176 -7.33 8.05 -21.55
CA HIS A 176 -6.69 7.16 -22.52
C HIS A 176 -5.93 7.90 -23.63
N ARG A 177 -6.37 9.10 -24.03
CA ARG A 177 -5.70 9.87 -25.08
C ARG A 177 -4.39 10.45 -24.54
N SER A 178 -4.43 11.04 -23.35
CA SER A 178 -3.26 11.56 -22.66
C SER A 178 -2.21 10.46 -22.43
N LEU A 179 -2.63 9.25 -22.03
CA LEU A 179 -1.72 8.13 -21.84
C LEU A 179 -1.12 7.58 -23.15
N ALA A 180 -1.90 7.50 -24.22
CA ALA A 180 -1.37 7.10 -25.53
C ALA A 180 -0.27 8.07 -26.01
N MET A 181 -0.51 9.38 -25.88
CA MET A 181 0.50 10.40 -26.19
C MET A 181 1.72 10.29 -25.27
N ALA A 182 1.52 10.05 -23.98
CA ALA A 182 2.61 9.87 -23.03
C ALA A 182 3.50 8.66 -23.39
N ILE A 183 2.91 7.55 -23.85
CA ILE A 183 3.64 6.35 -24.30
C ILE A 183 4.54 6.68 -25.51
N ASP A 184 3.99 7.40 -26.49
CA ASP A 184 4.73 7.77 -27.71
C ASP A 184 5.91 8.71 -27.37
N ILE A 185 5.66 9.74 -26.56
CA ILE A 185 6.70 10.68 -26.11
C ILE A 185 7.77 9.95 -25.28
N ALA A 186 7.35 9.10 -24.34
CA ALA A 186 8.29 8.34 -23.51
C ALA A 186 9.19 7.43 -24.35
N SER A 187 8.63 6.77 -25.37
CA SER A 187 9.39 5.94 -26.32
C SER A 187 10.40 6.76 -27.11
N ALA A 188 10.00 7.94 -27.61
CA ALA A 188 10.90 8.86 -28.31
C ALA A 188 12.03 9.42 -27.41
N ARG A 189 11.79 9.51 -26.10
CA ARG A 189 12.76 9.96 -25.09
C ARG A 189 13.61 8.83 -24.50
N GLY A 190 13.51 7.62 -25.03
CA GLY A 190 14.38 6.51 -24.65
C GLY A 190 13.91 5.71 -23.43
N ALA A 191 12.61 5.72 -23.11
CA ALA A 191 12.07 4.78 -22.14
C ALA A 191 12.44 3.34 -22.51
N LYS A 192 12.93 2.57 -21.54
CA LYS A 192 13.20 1.14 -21.75
C LYS A 192 11.91 0.37 -22.01
N LYS A 193 10.84 0.73 -21.29
CA LYS A 193 9.47 0.22 -21.47
C LYS A 193 8.46 1.28 -21.05
N ALA A 194 7.31 1.29 -21.72
CA ALA A 194 6.09 1.95 -21.30
C ALA A 194 4.97 0.90 -21.28
N ILE A 195 4.48 0.53 -20.11
CA ILE A 195 3.62 -0.65 -19.92
C ILE A 195 2.26 -0.20 -19.39
N PRO A 196 1.17 -0.30 -20.18
CA PRO A 196 -0.18 -0.11 -19.66
C PRO A 196 -0.48 -1.08 -18.51
N LEU A 197 -1.04 -0.57 -17.42
CA LEU A 197 -1.38 -1.37 -16.25
C LEU A 197 -2.83 -1.87 -16.34
N GLN A 198 -3.05 -3.11 -15.90
CA GLN A 198 -4.38 -3.71 -15.81
C GLN A 198 -5.05 -3.25 -14.50
N VAL A 199 -5.60 -2.04 -14.50
CA VAL A 199 -6.23 -1.38 -13.35
C VAL A 199 -7.56 -0.74 -13.75
N GLY A 200 -8.44 -0.55 -12.77
CA GLY A 200 -9.79 -0.02 -13.00
C GLY A 200 -9.85 1.46 -13.41
N GLY A 201 -8.80 2.25 -13.19
CA GLY A 201 -8.78 3.65 -13.61
C GLY A 201 -7.50 4.42 -13.30
N ALA A 202 -7.58 5.74 -13.43
CA ALA A 202 -6.46 6.68 -13.29
C ALA A 202 -6.21 7.10 -11.82
N PHE A 203 -5.76 6.16 -10.99
CA PHE A 203 -5.55 6.37 -9.56
C PHE A 203 -4.44 7.41 -9.26
N HIS A 204 -4.54 8.10 -8.12
CA HIS A 204 -3.60 9.14 -7.68
C HIS A 204 -3.43 10.26 -8.72
N SER A 205 -4.56 10.70 -9.28
CA SER A 205 -4.62 11.79 -10.25
C SER A 205 -5.87 12.64 -10.03
N GLY A 206 -5.95 13.77 -10.72
CA GLY A 206 -7.14 14.62 -10.73
C GLY A 206 -8.42 13.91 -11.20
N LEU A 207 -8.32 12.77 -11.91
CA LEU A 207 -9.50 11.99 -12.30
C LEU A 207 -10.19 11.33 -11.10
N MET A 208 -9.51 11.18 -9.97
CA MET A 208 -10.10 10.67 -8.72
C MET A 208 -10.82 11.73 -7.88
N SER A 209 -10.86 13.00 -8.32
CA SER A 209 -11.54 14.07 -7.57
C SER A 209 -13.02 13.77 -7.24
N PRO A 210 -13.82 13.03 -8.04
CA PRO A 210 -15.19 12.68 -7.65
C PRO A 210 -15.29 11.87 -6.36
N ALA A 211 -14.28 11.04 -6.06
CA ALA A 211 -14.24 10.21 -4.86
C ALA A 211 -13.89 11.01 -3.59
N GLN A 212 -13.30 12.20 -3.73
CA GLN A 212 -12.69 12.93 -2.63
C GLN A 212 -13.69 13.40 -1.58
N ASN A 213 -14.85 13.92 -2.00
CA ASN A 213 -15.89 14.36 -1.06
C ASN A 213 -16.42 13.20 -0.21
N GLY A 214 -16.73 12.07 -0.85
CA GLY A 214 -17.18 10.87 -0.13
C GLY A 214 -16.15 10.35 0.86
N LEU A 215 -14.88 10.31 0.45
CA LEU A 215 -13.80 9.84 1.32
C LEU A 215 -13.62 10.78 2.51
N ASN A 216 -13.68 12.10 2.29
CA ASN A 216 -13.58 13.09 3.35
C ASN A 216 -14.73 12.97 4.36
N THR A 217 -15.95 12.70 3.90
CA THR A 217 -17.09 12.40 4.78
C THR A 217 -16.80 11.18 5.64
N MET A 218 -16.28 10.10 5.05
CA MET A 218 -15.94 8.89 5.80
C MET A 218 -14.83 9.14 6.83
N ILE A 219 -13.74 9.80 6.44
CA ILE A 219 -12.63 10.17 7.34
C ILE A 219 -13.13 10.99 8.54
N ASN A 220 -14.04 11.95 8.30
CA ASN A 220 -14.59 12.79 9.37
C ASN A 220 -15.57 12.05 10.29
N SER A 221 -16.13 10.92 9.86
CA SER A 221 -17.05 10.11 10.67
C SER A 221 -16.34 9.16 11.65
N LEU A 222 -15.05 8.91 11.42
CA LEU A 222 -14.25 7.97 12.21
C LEU A 222 -13.45 8.69 13.30
N THR A 223 -13.12 7.94 14.36
CA THR A 223 -12.23 8.41 15.42
C THR A 223 -10.79 8.01 15.08
N PHE A 224 -9.93 9.01 14.91
CA PHE A 224 -8.50 8.82 14.69
C PHE A 224 -7.75 9.07 16.00
N HIS A 225 -6.73 8.27 16.24
CA HIS A 225 -5.79 8.44 17.34
C HIS A 225 -4.41 8.83 16.81
N ASP A 226 -3.58 9.41 17.67
CA ASP A 226 -2.18 9.65 17.34
C ASP A 226 -1.46 8.30 17.12
N PRO A 227 -0.57 8.18 16.12
CA PRO A 227 0.13 6.93 15.85
C PRO A 227 0.95 6.44 17.05
N LEU A 228 0.75 5.19 17.45
CA LEU A 228 1.53 4.53 18.52
C LEU A 228 2.93 4.13 18.04
N VAL A 229 3.08 3.93 16.73
CA VAL A 229 4.36 3.76 16.05
C VAL A 229 4.46 4.75 14.89
N PRO A 230 5.67 5.19 14.51
CA PRO A 230 5.81 6.20 13.46
C PRO A 230 5.18 5.74 12.14
N LEU A 231 4.41 6.61 11.50
CA LEU A 231 3.74 6.38 10.23
C LEU A 231 4.29 7.34 9.18
N VAL A 232 4.78 6.85 8.04
CA VAL A 232 5.30 7.69 6.96
C VAL A 232 4.25 7.86 5.87
N GLY A 233 3.90 9.12 5.59
CA GLY A 233 2.84 9.50 4.65
C GLY A 233 3.18 9.29 3.18
N ASN A 234 2.18 8.91 2.38
CA ASN A 234 2.32 8.64 0.95
C ASN A 234 2.61 9.87 0.07
N VAL A 235 1.98 10.99 0.38
CA VAL A 235 2.04 12.26 -0.34
C VAL A 235 3.23 13.09 0.14
N THR A 236 3.41 13.21 1.46
CA THR A 236 4.42 14.08 2.05
C THR A 236 5.79 13.42 2.17
N ALA A 237 5.86 12.08 2.15
CA ALA A 237 7.06 11.29 2.42
C ALA A 237 7.76 11.67 3.74
N LYS A 238 6.96 11.96 4.77
CA LYS A 238 7.41 12.37 6.11
C LYS A 238 6.69 11.57 7.17
N SER A 239 7.28 11.52 8.37
CA SER A 239 6.60 10.97 9.55
C SER A 239 5.40 11.85 9.92
N LEU A 240 4.26 11.21 10.13
CA LEU A 240 3.01 11.78 10.64
C LEU A 240 2.94 11.42 12.12
N GLY A 241 2.85 12.43 12.99
CA GLY A 241 2.92 12.25 14.45
C GLY A 241 1.58 12.48 15.16
N THR A 242 0.58 13.01 14.47
CA THR A 242 -0.74 13.32 15.06
C THR A 242 -1.89 12.83 14.19
N ALA A 243 -3.04 12.59 14.82
CA ALA A 243 -4.28 12.21 14.15
C ALA A 243 -4.68 13.20 13.05
N GLU A 244 -4.46 14.51 13.25
CA GLU A 244 -4.83 15.53 12.25
C GLU A 244 -3.88 15.54 11.05
N GLU A 245 -2.56 15.37 11.26
CA GLU A 245 -1.61 15.20 10.16
C GLU A 245 -1.97 13.98 9.30
N VAL A 246 -2.37 12.87 9.93
CA VAL A 246 -2.82 11.68 9.20
C VAL A 246 -4.11 11.93 8.42
N LYS A 247 -5.09 12.61 9.00
CA LYS A 247 -6.31 12.97 8.26
C LYS A 247 -6.01 13.83 7.04
N GLU A 248 -5.14 14.83 7.19
CA GLU A 248 -4.79 15.71 6.09
C GLU A 248 -4.06 14.97 4.96
N GLU A 249 -3.13 14.07 5.32
CA GLU A 249 -2.48 13.19 4.37
C GLU A 249 -3.50 12.36 3.56
N LEU A 250 -4.44 11.69 4.24
CA LEU A 250 -5.44 10.82 3.60
C LEU A 250 -6.41 11.59 2.70
N ARG A 251 -6.77 12.83 3.05
CA ARG A 251 -7.63 13.70 2.22
C ARG A 251 -6.99 14.00 0.87
N MET A 252 -5.65 14.13 0.83
CA MET A 252 -4.89 14.39 -0.40
C MET A 252 -4.60 13.11 -1.19
N GLN A 253 -4.39 11.98 -0.51
CA GLN A 253 -3.82 10.74 -1.06
C GLN A 253 -4.47 10.26 -2.37
N LEU A 254 -5.80 10.34 -2.51
CA LEU A 254 -6.52 9.86 -3.70
C LEU A 254 -6.13 10.57 -4.99
N THR A 255 -5.74 11.85 -4.90
CA THR A 255 -5.51 12.74 -6.04
C THR A 255 -4.05 13.17 -6.17
N SER A 256 -3.21 12.75 -5.24
CA SER A 256 -1.81 13.16 -5.13
C SER A 256 -0.87 11.97 -5.37
N CYS A 257 0.31 12.26 -5.92
CA CYS A 257 1.32 11.27 -6.24
C CYS A 257 1.78 10.49 -4.99
N VAL A 258 1.86 9.16 -5.10
CA VAL A 258 2.48 8.29 -4.09
C VAL A 258 4.01 8.34 -4.22
N GLN A 259 4.67 8.89 -3.20
CA GLN A 259 6.10 9.19 -3.16
C GLN A 259 6.96 8.02 -2.65
N TRP A 260 6.67 6.78 -3.08
CA TRP A 260 7.28 5.56 -2.50
C TRP A 260 8.82 5.57 -2.46
N ASN A 261 9.46 6.04 -3.53
CA ASN A 261 10.92 6.23 -3.57
C ASN A 261 11.42 7.11 -2.41
N ASN A 262 10.74 8.23 -2.17
CA ASN A 262 11.12 9.19 -1.14
C ASN A 262 10.76 8.69 0.26
N ILE A 263 9.68 7.93 0.42
CA ILE A 263 9.29 7.26 1.67
C ILE A 263 10.40 6.30 2.13
N VAL A 264 10.89 5.44 1.23
CA VAL A 264 11.98 4.50 1.55
C VAL A 264 13.27 5.26 1.86
N LYS A 265 13.63 6.26 1.04
CA LYS A 265 14.82 7.10 1.31
C LYS A 265 14.72 7.83 2.66
N PHE A 266 13.55 8.33 3.03
CA PHE A 266 13.30 8.95 4.32
C PHE A 266 13.59 7.97 5.47
N MET A 267 13.05 6.75 5.40
CA MET A 267 13.29 5.70 6.41
C MET A 267 14.77 5.30 6.48
N VAL A 268 15.44 5.10 5.34
CA VAL A 268 16.88 4.79 5.29
C VAL A 268 17.71 5.91 5.92
N ASN A 269 17.39 7.17 5.63
CA ASN A 269 18.06 8.34 6.20
C ASN A 269 17.82 8.49 7.71
N ASP A 270 16.71 7.95 8.25
CA ASP A 270 16.49 7.84 9.71
C ASP A 270 17.26 6.66 10.34
N GLY A 271 18.03 5.90 9.55
CA GLY A 271 18.85 4.80 10.02
C GLY A 271 18.13 3.45 10.05
N ILE A 272 16.98 3.33 9.37
CA ILE A 272 16.32 2.04 9.15
C ILE A 272 17.08 1.26 8.09
N SER A 273 17.51 0.05 8.43
CA SER A 273 18.26 -0.83 7.54
C SER A 273 17.62 -2.20 7.34
N ASN A 274 16.52 -2.49 8.05
CA ASN A 274 15.77 -3.75 7.92
C ASN A 274 14.29 -3.44 7.63
N PHE A 275 13.77 -4.00 6.55
CA PHE A 275 12.40 -3.80 6.12
C PHE A 275 11.67 -5.13 6.06
N TYR A 276 10.46 -5.17 6.62
CA TYR A 276 9.57 -6.32 6.53
C TYR A 276 8.34 -5.92 5.71
N GLU A 277 8.15 -6.53 4.55
CA GLU A 277 6.91 -6.43 3.79
C GLU A 277 5.88 -7.38 4.40
N ILE A 278 4.86 -6.82 5.06
CA ILE A 278 3.85 -7.55 5.82
C ILE A 278 2.59 -7.71 4.95
N GLY A 279 2.30 -8.94 4.54
CA GLY A 279 1.18 -9.27 3.66
C GLY A 279 1.60 -10.11 2.45
N HIS A 280 0.63 -10.40 1.58
CA HIS A 280 0.87 -11.24 0.40
C HIS A 280 1.73 -10.53 -0.65
N GLY A 281 2.60 -11.29 -1.32
CA GLY A 281 3.44 -10.80 -2.41
C GLY A 281 4.80 -10.26 -1.95
N ARG A 282 5.62 -9.82 -2.90
CA ARG A 282 7.00 -9.33 -2.66
C ARG A 282 7.32 -8.06 -3.44
N ILE A 283 6.27 -7.28 -3.76
CA ILE A 283 6.38 -6.15 -4.67
C ILE A 283 7.18 -5.04 -4.01
N LEU A 284 6.88 -4.72 -2.75
CA LEU A 284 7.60 -3.70 -2.00
C LEU A 284 9.04 -4.12 -1.75
N SER A 285 9.28 -5.40 -1.46
CA SER A 285 10.61 -5.94 -1.22
C SER A 285 11.54 -5.71 -2.41
N GLY A 286 11.03 -5.96 -3.61
CA GLY A 286 11.76 -5.67 -4.86
C GLY A 286 12.00 -4.18 -5.10
N MET A 287 11.08 -3.31 -4.68
CA MET A 287 11.25 -1.86 -4.79
C MET A 287 12.27 -1.31 -3.80
N VAL A 288 12.22 -1.73 -2.53
CA VAL A 288 13.21 -1.34 -1.52
C VAL A 288 14.62 -1.69 -1.99
N LYS A 289 14.85 -2.92 -2.48
CA LYS A 289 16.16 -3.34 -3.00
C LYS A 289 16.65 -2.55 -4.23
N ARG A 290 15.75 -1.93 -4.99
CA ARG A 290 16.10 -1.04 -6.10
C ARG A 290 16.44 0.38 -5.63
N ILE A 291 15.85 0.82 -4.52
CA ILE A 291 16.08 2.16 -3.93
C ILE A 291 17.36 2.15 -3.09
N ASP A 292 17.52 1.12 -2.24
CA ASP A 292 18.70 0.89 -1.44
C ASP A 292 19.13 -0.58 -1.51
N ARG A 293 20.33 -0.82 -2.05
CA ARG A 293 20.85 -2.18 -2.27
C ARG A 293 21.31 -2.83 -0.96
N GLU A 294 21.73 -2.01 0.00
CA GLU A 294 22.29 -2.43 1.29
C GLU A 294 21.20 -2.78 2.31
N ALA A 295 20.00 -2.20 2.18
CA ALA A 295 18.83 -2.54 3.00
C ALA A 295 18.58 -4.05 3.07
N SER A 296 18.46 -4.59 4.26
CA SER A 296 17.95 -5.94 4.49
C SER A 296 16.44 -5.93 4.31
N VAL A 297 15.91 -6.90 3.56
CA VAL A 297 14.48 -6.94 3.24
C VAL A 297 13.96 -8.37 3.28
N ALA A 298 12.89 -8.59 4.03
CA ALA A 298 12.17 -9.85 4.10
C ALA A 298 10.68 -9.62 3.87
N ASN A 299 10.00 -10.60 3.29
CA ASN A 299 8.55 -10.61 3.23
C ASN A 299 8.02 -11.64 4.23
N ILE A 300 6.99 -11.24 4.97
CA ILE A 300 6.19 -12.07 5.85
C ILE A 300 4.79 -12.04 5.24
N GLY A 301 4.35 -13.13 4.63
CA GLY A 301 3.12 -13.16 3.84
C GLY A 301 2.38 -14.51 3.84
N ASP A 302 2.91 -15.47 4.58
CA ASP A 302 2.38 -16.82 4.78
C ASP A 302 2.75 -17.28 6.20
N PHE A 303 2.16 -18.37 6.69
CA PHE A 303 2.38 -18.84 8.06
C PHE A 303 3.81 -19.36 8.28
N ASP A 304 4.45 -19.92 7.26
CA ASP A 304 5.86 -20.36 7.36
C ASP A 304 6.81 -19.17 7.59
N SER A 305 6.63 -18.07 6.85
CA SER A 305 7.41 -16.85 7.04
C SER A 305 7.15 -16.20 8.40
N VAL A 306 5.93 -16.30 8.95
CA VAL A 306 5.63 -15.91 10.34
C VAL A 306 6.47 -16.73 11.34
N LEU A 307 6.51 -18.05 11.19
CA LEU A 307 7.31 -18.93 12.08
C LEU A 307 8.81 -18.65 11.97
N ARG A 308 9.31 -18.39 10.75
CA ARG A 308 10.71 -18.00 10.53
C ARG A 308 11.04 -16.66 11.18
N TYR A 309 10.14 -15.68 11.08
CA TYR A 309 10.28 -14.41 11.78
C TYR A 309 10.33 -14.59 13.30
N ALA A 310 9.38 -15.36 13.86
CA ALA A 310 9.33 -15.61 15.30
C ALA A 310 10.59 -16.30 15.83
N SER A 311 11.12 -17.27 15.06
CA SER A 311 12.36 -17.98 15.41
C SER A 311 13.57 -17.06 15.40
N ALA A 312 13.64 -16.14 14.43
CA ALA A 312 14.73 -15.16 14.33
C ALA A 312 14.66 -14.10 15.44
N SER A 313 13.46 -13.68 15.84
CA SER A 313 13.25 -12.70 16.91
C SER A 313 13.50 -13.23 18.33
N ALA A 314 13.51 -14.57 18.50
CA ALA A 314 13.81 -15.22 19.78
C ALA A 314 15.33 -15.43 20.02
N SER A 315 16.17 -15.19 19.01
CA SER A 315 17.63 -15.39 19.04
C SER A 315 18.37 -14.09 19.32
#